data_AF-A0A6M3ZRC1-F1
#
_entry.id   AF-A0A6M3ZRC1-F1
#
_cell.length_a   1.000
_cell.length_b   1.000
_cell.length_c   1.000
_cell.angle_alpha   90.00
_cell.angle_beta   90.00
_cell.angle_gamma   90.00
#
_symmetry.space_group_name_H-M   'P 1'
#
loop_
_entity.id
_entity.type
_entity.pdbx_description
1 polymer ?
#
loop_
_entity_poly.entity_id
_entity_poly.type
_entity_poly.pdbx_seq_one_letter_code
_entity_poly.pdbx_strand_id
1 'polypeptide(L)'
;MGNFCVGSSSGANAVSSPDHEVTISAAQILEKRNELQNSAGLPQDQYDFVSNQAPGGLRDRYNRLFRETTNSLQMADMQYAFIARTSYVNPEITPAETLDDLNNKIQAWADMREALVTAMVSHIDPYRQVLNPSGSRRIGYQTF
;
A
#
# COMPACT_ATOMS: atom_id res chain seq x y z
N MET A 1 66.92 5.59 -29.40
CA MET A 1 66.15 6.23 -30.49
C MET A 1 65.82 5.17 -31.51
N GLY A 2 64.56 5.07 -31.91
CA GLY A 2 64.07 4.09 -32.89
C GLY A 2 62.57 3.86 -32.70
N ASN A 3 61.78 4.77 -33.27
CA ASN A 3 60.32 4.66 -33.37
C ASN A 3 59.96 4.27 -34.83
N PHE A 4 58.70 3.84 -35.04
CA PHE A 4 57.97 3.47 -36.27
C PHE A 4 57.65 1.97 -36.38
N CYS A 5 56.44 1.51 -36.71
CA CYS A 5 55.07 2.06 -36.77
C CYS A 5 54.13 0.95 -37.29
N VAL A 6 52.91 0.89 -36.72
CA VAL A 6 51.61 0.56 -37.38
C VAL A 6 51.28 -0.90 -37.77
N GLY A 7 50.06 -1.31 -37.38
CA GLY A 7 49.34 -2.47 -37.88
C GLY A 7 48.16 -2.87 -36.98
N SER A 8 47.20 -1.96 -36.76
CA SER A 8 45.81 -2.07 -37.23
C SER A 8 44.92 -3.15 -36.58
N SER A 9 43.90 -2.63 -35.87
CA SER A 9 42.53 -3.12 -35.74
C SER A 9 42.28 -4.51 -35.14
N SER A 10 41.66 -4.51 -33.96
CA SER A 10 40.31 -5.09 -33.80
C SER A 10 39.69 -4.52 -32.53
N GLY A 11 38.54 -3.86 -32.70
CA GLY A 11 37.76 -3.33 -31.60
C GLY A 11 37.30 -4.47 -30.70
N ALA A 12 37.70 -4.43 -29.44
CA ALA A 12 36.83 -4.90 -28.39
C ALA A 12 35.96 -3.69 -28.03
N ASN A 13 34.80 -3.59 -28.68
CA ASN A 13 33.67 -2.93 -28.06
C ASN A 13 33.60 -3.50 -26.64
N ALA A 14 33.84 -2.67 -25.63
CA ALA A 14 33.35 -2.96 -24.31
C ALA A 14 31.84 -3.08 -24.49
N VAL A 15 31.35 -4.31 -24.57
CA VAL A 15 29.93 -4.60 -24.52
C VAL A 15 29.54 -4.23 -23.10
N SER A 16 29.21 -2.95 -22.89
CA SER A 16 28.33 -2.56 -21.80
C SER A 16 27.02 -3.28 -22.11
N SER A 17 26.85 -4.47 -21.56
CA SER A 17 25.51 -5.00 -21.33
C SER A 17 24.90 -4.09 -20.26
N PRO A 18 23.89 -3.26 -20.59
CA PRO A 18 23.11 -2.63 -19.56
C PRO A 18 22.02 -3.64 -19.17
N ASP A 19 22.43 -4.74 -18.54
CA ASP A 19 21.51 -5.41 -17.62
C ASP A 19 21.52 -4.54 -16.37
N HIS A 20 20.80 -3.41 -16.45
CA HIS A 20 20.37 -2.72 -15.25
C HIS A 20 19.33 -3.63 -14.58
N GLU A 21 19.79 -4.71 -13.94
CA GLU A 21 19.06 -5.24 -12.79
C GLU A 21 18.87 -4.03 -11.87
N VAL A 22 17.63 -3.57 -11.76
CA VAL A 22 17.26 -2.52 -10.82
C VAL A 22 17.53 -3.10 -9.44
N THR A 23 18.75 -2.90 -8.96
CA THR A 23 19.19 -3.39 -7.67
C THR A 23 18.48 -2.54 -6.65
N ILE A 24 17.39 -3.07 -6.10
CA ILE A 24 16.63 -2.38 -5.05
C ILE A 24 17.55 -2.19 -3.85
N SER A 25 17.77 -0.93 -3.50
CA SER A 25 18.61 -0.55 -2.38
C SER A 25 17.88 -0.70 -1.05
N ALA A 26 18.64 -0.90 0.03
CA ALA A 26 18.09 -0.87 1.38
C ALA A 26 17.37 0.46 1.69
N ALA A 27 17.86 1.59 1.12
CA ALA A 27 17.24 2.89 1.29
C ALA A 27 15.82 2.94 0.71
N GLN A 28 15.59 2.33 -0.46
CA GLN A 28 14.25 2.28 -1.07
C GLN A 28 13.27 1.45 -0.23
N ILE A 29 13.72 0.31 0.32
CA ILE A 29 12.90 -0.49 1.25
C ILE A 29 12.53 0.35 2.48
N LEU A 30 13.51 1.01 3.09
CA LEU A 30 13.29 1.81 4.30
C LEU A 30 12.37 3.01 4.04
N GLU A 31 12.55 3.70 2.92
CA GLU A 31 11.69 4.81 2.50
C GLU A 31 10.23 4.36 2.38
N LYS A 32 9.99 3.27 1.64
CA LYS A 32 8.63 2.74 1.43
C LYS A 32 8.01 2.17 2.71
N ARG A 33 8.82 1.55 3.56
CA ARG A 33 8.41 1.09 4.89
C ARG A 33 7.94 2.26 5.76
N ASN A 34 8.66 3.39 5.74
CA ASN A 34 8.27 4.59 6.47
C ASN A 34 7.03 5.26 5.87
N GLU A 35 6.90 5.28 4.55
CA GLU A 35 5.69 5.76 3.87
C GLU A 35 4.46 4.95 4.28
N LEU A 36 4.56 3.62 4.31
CA LEU A 36 3.49 2.76 4.82
C LEU A 36 3.22 3.05 6.29
N GLN A 37 4.24 3.14 7.14
CA GLN A 37 4.03 3.43 8.57
C GLN A 37 3.28 4.75 8.79
N ASN A 38 3.59 5.78 8.01
CA ASN A 38 2.98 7.10 8.14
C ASN A 38 1.56 7.16 7.54
N SER A 39 1.29 6.34 6.53
CA SER A 39 -0.02 6.29 5.86
C SER A 39 -0.96 5.22 6.44
N ALA A 40 -0.43 4.25 7.19
CA ALA A 40 -1.19 3.23 7.87
C ALA A 40 -1.91 3.80 9.09
N GLY A 41 -3.20 3.54 9.18
CA GLY A 41 -4.06 4.05 10.23
C GLY A 41 -5.22 4.87 9.71
N LEU A 42 -6.10 5.21 10.64
CA LEU A 42 -7.31 5.98 10.39
C LEU A 42 -7.27 7.28 11.18
N PRO A 43 -7.79 8.38 10.63
CA PRO A 43 -8.21 9.53 11.40
C PRO A 43 -9.14 9.12 12.55
N GLN A 44 -9.13 9.90 13.64
CA GLN A 44 -9.86 9.57 14.88
C GLN A 44 -11.36 9.32 14.63
N ASP A 45 -12.00 10.18 13.85
CA ASP A 45 -13.42 10.08 13.50
C ASP A 45 -13.75 8.78 12.75
N GLN A 46 -12.89 8.39 11.81
CA GLN A 46 -13.05 7.14 11.06
C GLN A 46 -12.80 5.92 11.95
N TYR A 47 -11.82 5.99 12.85
CA TYR A 47 -11.55 4.94 13.81
C TYR A 47 -12.72 4.72 14.78
N ASP A 48 -13.30 5.81 15.30
CA ASP A 48 -14.45 5.76 16.19
C ASP A 48 -15.67 5.14 15.47
N PHE A 49 -15.86 5.47 14.19
CA PHE A 49 -16.88 4.84 13.36
C PHE A 49 -16.63 3.35 13.14
N VAL A 50 -15.42 2.93 12.75
CA VAL A 50 -15.06 1.50 12.58
C VAL A 50 -15.35 0.69 13.85
N SER A 51 -14.93 1.24 14.98
CA SER A 51 -14.98 0.56 16.25
C SER A 51 -16.42 0.37 16.73
N ASN A 52 -17.28 1.37 16.52
CA ASN A 52 -18.60 1.40 17.16
C ASN A 52 -19.78 1.19 16.21
N GLN A 53 -19.71 1.71 14.99
CA GLN A 53 -20.88 1.89 14.12
C GLN A 53 -20.76 1.18 12.76
N ALA A 54 -19.54 0.87 12.32
CA ALA A 54 -19.33 0.26 11.02
C ALA A 54 -19.97 -1.14 10.91
N PRO A 55 -20.47 -1.51 9.71
CA PRO A 55 -20.92 -2.86 9.43
C PRO A 55 -19.81 -3.89 9.70
N GLY A 56 -20.20 -5.10 10.12
CA GLY A 56 -19.25 -6.17 10.48
C GLY A 56 -18.19 -6.44 9.42
N GLY A 57 -18.58 -6.54 8.14
CA GLY A 57 -17.64 -6.77 7.05
C GLY A 57 -16.61 -5.65 6.87
N LEU A 58 -16.96 -4.41 7.19
CA LEU A 58 -16.02 -3.28 7.11
C LEU A 58 -15.04 -3.30 8.29
N ARG A 59 -15.52 -3.65 9.49
CA ARG A 59 -14.67 -3.84 10.67
C ARG A 59 -13.69 -5.01 10.47
N ASP A 60 -14.14 -6.12 9.90
CA ASP A 60 -13.29 -7.27 9.61
C ASP A 60 -12.22 -6.94 8.56
N ARG A 61 -12.58 -6.17 7.53
CA ARG A 61 -11.64 -5.67 6.53
C ARG A 61 -10.56 -4.78 7.16
N TYR A 62 -10.95 -3.86 8.05
CA TYR A 62 -10.00 -3.04 8.83
C TYR A 62 -9.05 -3.89 9.66
N ASN A 63 -9.58 -4.81 10.47
CA ASN A 63 -8.76 -5.65 11.36
C ASN A 63 -7.77 -6.51 10.57
N ARG A 64 -8.21 -7.06 9.43
CA ARG A 64 -7.35 -7.82 8.53
C ARG A 64 -6.24 -6.93 7.96
N LEU A 65 -6.59 -5.77 7.41
CA LEU A 65 -5.61 -4.84 6.84
C LEU A 65 -4.57 -4.40 7.87
N PHE A 66 -4.99 -4.11 9.09
CA PHE A 66 -4.10 -3.75 10.19
C PHE A 66 -3.10 -4.88 10.53
N ARG A 67 -3.60 -6.11 10.66
CA ARG A 67 -2.74 -7.27 10.93
C ARG A 67 -1.76 -7.53 9.80
N GLU A 68 -2.24 -7.51 8.55
CA GLU A 68 -1.39 -7.73 7.37
C GLU A 68 -0.32 -6.65 7.25
N THR A 69 -0.67 -5.37 7.49
CA THR A 69 0.28 -4.25 7.47
C THR A 69 1.39 -4.44 8.49
N THR A 70 1.08 -4.94 9.69
CA THR A 70 2.08 -5.22 10.72
C THR A 70 3.09 -6.27 10.23
N ASN A 71 2.60 -7.32 9.56
CA ASN A 71 3.47 -8.35 8.98
C ASN A 71 4.33 -7.78 7.84
N SER A 72 3.75 -6.96 6.95
CA SER A 72 4.47 -6.30 5.85
C SER A 72 5.60 -5.41 6.35
N LEU A 73 5.37 -4.64 7.42
CA LEU A 73 6.40 -3.80 8.04
C LEU A 73 7.54 -4.63 8.63
N GLN A 74 7.23 -5.74 9.31
CA GLN A 74 8.26 -6.65 9.84
C GLN A 74 9.09 -7.28 8.73
N MET A 75 8.44 -7.69 7.64
CA MET A 75 9.12 -8.27 6.48
C MET A 75 10.03 -7.24 5.80
N ALA A 76 9.57 -5.99 5.66
CA ALA A 76 10.41 -4.90 5.16
C ALA A 76 11.62 -4.63 6.05
N ASP A 77 11.47 -4.70 7.38
CA ASP A 77 12.59 -4.57 8.32
C ASP A 77 13.61 -5.72 8.16
N MET A 78 13.16 -6.96 7.94
CA MET A 78 14.03 -8.10 7.64
C MET A 78 14.76 -7.92 6.30
N GLN A 79 14.03 -7.51 5.26
CA GLN A 79 14.58 -7.26 3.93
C GLN A 79 15.62 -6.14 3.94
N TYR A 80 15.34 -5.05 4.66
CA TYR A 80 16.29 -3.99 4.90
C TYR A 80 17.57 -4.53 5.56
N ALA A 81 17.44 -5.28 6.65
CA ALA A 81 18.59 -5.80 7.38
C ALA A 81 19.45 -6.76 6.55
N PHE A 82 18.82 -7.58 5.71
CA PHE A 82 19.51 -8.47 4.78
C PHE A 82 20.30 -7.70 3.72
N ILE A 83 19.67 -6.72 3.04
CA ILE A 83 20.34 -5.92 1.99
C ILE A 83 21.44 -5.05 2.59
N ALA A 84 21.20 -4.45 3.76
CA ALA A 84 22.18 -3.64 4.49
C ALA A 84 23.30 -4.48 5.13
N ARG A 85 23.23 -5.81 5.02
CA ARG A 85 24.18 -6.78 5.61
C ARG A 85 24.33 -6.64 7.13
N THR A 86 23.28 -6.16 7.79
CA THR A 86 23.19 -6.14 9.27
C THR A 86 22.58 -7.44 9.80
N SER A 87 21.99 -8.26 8.94
CA SER A 87 21.52 -9.62 9.21
C SER A 87 21.88 -10.55 8.05
N TYR A 88 22.09 -11.84 8.37
CA TYR A 88 22.29 -12.91 7.39
C TYR A 88 21.05 -13.78 7.19
N VAL A 89 19.96 -13.47 7.90
CA VAL A 89 18.67 -14.13 7.69
C VAL A 89 18.12 -13.67 6.36
N ASN A 90 18.08 -14.57 5.38
CA ASN A 90 17.49 -14.29 4.09
C ASN A 90 15.96 -14.29 4.22
N PRO A 91 15.26 -13.17 3.97
CA PRO A 91 13.83 -13.22 3.77
C PRO A 91 13.52 -14.13 2.58
N GLU A 92 12.53 -15.00 2.71
CA GLU A 92 12.14 -15.93 1.64
C GLU A 92 11.55 -15.22 0.42
N ILE A 93 11.27 -13.92 0.53
CA ILE A 93 10.75 -13.07 -0.53
C ILE A 93 11.84 -12.13 -1.07
N THR A 94 11.64 -11.65 -2.28
CA THR A 94 12.57 -10.72 -2.92
C THR A 94 12.36 -9.27 -2.46
N PRO A 95 13.36 -8.40 -2.64
CA PRO A 95 13.20 -6.96 -2.43
C PRO A 95 12.07 -6.34 -3.26
N ALA A 96 11.87 -6.82 -4.49
CA ALA A 96 10.82 -6.32 -5.40
C ALA A 96 9.43 -6.69 -4.87
N GLU A 97 9.22 -7.95 -4.48
CA GLU A 97 7.97 -8.39 -3.86
C GLU A 97 7.68 -7.65 -2.56
N THR A 98 8.71 -7.33 -1.78
CA THR A 98 8.57 -6.50 -0.57
C THR A 98 8.06 -5.11 -0.92
N LEU A 99 8.64 -4.44 -1.93
CA LEU A 99 8.19 -3.11 -2.36
C LEU A 99 6.76 -3.13 -2.90
N ASP A 100 6.41 -4.14 -3.69
CA ASP A 100 5.07 -4.30 -4.24
C ASP A 100 4.03 -4.51 -3.13
N ASP A 101 4.33 -5.35 -2.13
CA ASP A 101 3.45 -5.52 -0.98
C ASP A 101 3.27 -4.21 -0.19
N LEU A 102 4.35 -3.47 0.08
CA LEU A 102 4.27 -2.16 0.75
C LEU A 102 3.39 -1.17 -0.02
N ASN A 103 3.57 -1.05 -1.33
CA ASN A 103 2.75 -0.19 -2.18
C ASN A 103 1.27 -0.63 -2.17
N ASN A 104 1.01 -1.94 -2.22
CA ASN A 104 -0.34 -2.49 -2.12
C ASN A 104 -1.00 -2.16 -0.78
N LYS A 105 -0.27 -2.22 0.34
CA LYS A 105 -0.82 -1.81 1.65
C LYS A 105 -1.09 -0.32 1.73
N ILE A 106 -0.22 0.52 1.17
CA ILE A 106 -0.45 1.98 1.11
C ILE A 106 -1.77 2.27 0.38
N GLN A 107 -1.96 1.66 -0.80
CA GLN A 107 -3.21 1.80 -1.55
C GLN A 107 -4.41 1.24 -0.78
N ALA A 108 -4.29 0.07 -0.17
CA ALA A 108 -5.37 -0.54 0.60
C ALA A 108 -5.81 0.33 1.80
N TRP A 109 -4.89 1.05 2.43
CA TRP A 109 -5.22 2.04 3.46
C TRP A 109 -5.95 3.26 2.89
N ALA A 110 -5.59 3.72 1.70
CA ALA A 110 -6.34 4.78 1.00
C ALA A 110 -7.78 4.32 0.69
N ASP A 111 -7.93 3.13 0.10
CA ASP A 111 -9.24 2.54 -0.21
C ASP A 111 -10.09 2.31 1.06
N MET A 112 -9.44 1.94 2.17
CA MET A 112 -10.12 1.74 3.45
C MET A 112 -10.69 3.06 3.98
N ARG A 113 -9.91 4.14 3.91
CA ARG A 113 -10.38 5.48 4.32
C ARG A 113 -11.55 5.95 3.45
N GLU A 114 -11.48 5.76 2.13
CA GLU A 114 -12.58 6.12 1.22
C GLU A 114 -13.85 5.31 1.48
N ALA A 115 -13.71 3.99 1.70
CA ALA A 115 -14.82 3.13 2.06
C ALA A 115 -15.48 3.56 3.38
N LEU A 116 -14.68 4.01 4.35
CA LEU A 116 -15.19 4.50 5.63
C LEU A 116 -15.93 5.81 5.49
N VAL A 117 -15.38 6.78 4.75
CA VAL A 117 -16.08 8.04 4.46
C VAL A 117 -17.44 7.75 3.80
N THR A 118 -17.47 6.86 2.81
CA THR A 118 -18.71 6.47 2.12
C THR A 118 -19.74 5.83 3.07
N ALA A 119 -19.26 4.94 3.95
CA ALA A 119 -20.11 4.29 4.93
C ALA A 119 -20.63 5.28 5.99
N MET A 120 -19.79 6.20 6.47
CA MET A 120 -20.17 7.25 7.42
C MET A 120 -21.23 8.18 6.83
N VAL A 121 -21.07 8.64 5.58
CA VAL A 121 -22.08 9.47 4.89
C VAL A 121 -23.41 8.73 4.76
N SER A 122 -23.36 7.44 4.40
CA SER A 122 -24.56 6.61 4.28
C SER A 122 -25.23 6.34 5.64
N HIS A 123 -24.46 6.33 6.73
CA HIS A 123 -24.95 6.11 8.09
C HIS A 123 -25.59 7.36 8.70
N ILE A 124 -25.13 8.55 8.34
CA ILE A 124 -25.65 9.85 8.82
C ILE A 124 -27.01 10.19 8.19
N ASP A 125 -27.40 9.56 7.08
CA ASP A 125 -28.55 9.99 6.27
C ASP A 125 -29.67 8.91 6.18
N PRO A 126 -30.39 8.61 7.28
CA PRO A 126 -31.55 7.70 7.24
C PRO A 126 -32.76 8.30 6.49
N TYR A 127 -32.73 9.58 6.10
CA TYR A 127 -33.84 10.28 5.44
C TYR A 127 -33.61 10.59 3.95
N ARG A 128 -32.38 10.52 3.43
CA ARG A 128 -32.16 10.71 1.98
C ARG A 128 -32.73 9.62 1.09
N GLN A 129 -32.97 8.41 1.60
CA GLN A 129 -33.62 7.35 0.81
C GLN A 129 -35.14 7.55 0.63
N VAL A 130 -35.77 8.50 1.32
CA VAL A 130 -37.24 8.73 1.22
C VAL A 130 -37.60 9.85 0.24
N LEU A 131 -36.64 10.63 -0.24
CA LEU A 131 -36.88 11.71 -1.21
C LEU A 131 -36.45 11.29 -2.62
N ASN A 132 -37.11 10.26 -3.16
CA ASN A 132 -37.20 10.13 -4.62
C ASN A 132 -37.99 11.33 -5.18
N PRO A 133 -37.50 12.03 -6.21
CA PRO A 133 -38.27 13.06 -6.89
C PRO A 133 -39.18 12.40 -7.93
N SER A 134 -40.13 11.56 -7.50
CA SER A 134 -41.20 11.02 -8.35
C SER A 134 -42.28 10.33 -7.52
N GLY A 135 -43.42 10.99 -7.34
CA GLY A 135 -44.72 10.33 -7.20
C GLY A 135 -45.13 9.86 -5.80
N SER A 136 -45.80 10.75 -5.06
CA SER A 136 -46.94 10.52 -4.17
C SER A 136 -47.21 9.09 -3.66
N ARG A 137 -46.92 8.83 -2.38
CA ARG A 137 -47.76 7.91 -1.57
C ARG A 137 -48.05 8.53 -0.20
N ARG A 138 -49.35 8.74 0.04
CA ARG A 138 -49.95 9.29 1.25
C ARG A 138 -49.52 8.50 2.48
N ILE A 139 -49.02 9.19 3.50
CA ILE A 139 -48.95 8.68 4.86
C ILE A 139 -50.37 8.71 5.43
N GLY A 140 -50.99 7.53 5.58
CA GLY A 140 -52.20 7.35 6.36
C GLY A 140 -51.84 6.66 7.67
N TYR A 141 -51.86 7.38 8.78
CA TYR A 141 -51.80 6.76 10.11
C TYR A 141 -53.19 6.22 10.45
N GLN A 142 -53.33 4.89 10.57
CA GLN A 142 -54.46 4.28 11.27
C GLN A 142 -54.13 4.21 12.77
N THR A 143 -54.92 4.91 13.56
CA THR A 143 -55.06 4.74 15.01
C THR A 143 -55.65 3.37 15.34
N PHE A 144 -55.07 2.68 16.34
CA PHE A 144 -55.77 1.71 17.18
C PHE A 144 -55.61 2.14 18.64
#